data_AF-A0A4R9GY26-F1
#
_entry.id   AF-A0A4R9GY26-F1
#
_cell.length_a   1.000
_cell.length_b   1.000
_cell.length_c   1.000
_cell.angle_alpha   90.00
_cell.angle_beta   90.00
_cell.angle_gamma   90.00
#
_symmetry.space_group_name_H-M   'P 1'
#
loop_
_entity.id
_entity.type
_entity.pdbx_description
1 polymer ?
#
loop_
_entity_poly.entity_id
_entity_poly.type
_entity_poly.pdbx_seq_one_letter_code
_entity_poly.pdbx_strand_id
1 'polypeptide(L)'
;MTPDLTIDRPALKYNGGKFRLRKWVIEHFPKHITYVETCLGAGSVLLAKPRSSFEVANDVDINIQSFFQILQDRKQCMELIRLIQWSPYHEYVLKNATTELLSGRPNTLRRAYLFYCVCWMSMRANDIRSSNIDFRNRGNLDGRGGHNPSRLFAQVKHLYQIGERFRGVLIEGRDAEESIRTYETPQTLNYIDLPYIEETRKSKKLYIHEFKTVEGHERILRAAAQVRSMSVISHYIHPLYERILCEENGWERVTTKTLANCMVAGVEIESKERTEALYISPGAITQRSLF
;
A
#
# COMPACT_ATOMS: atom_id res chain seq x y z
N MET A 1 13.02 -0.27 -26.32
CA MET A 1 12.99 -0.05 -24.86
C MET A 1 12.15 1.18 -24.60
N THR A 2 10.98 1.04 -23.98
CA THR A 2 10.27 2.21 -23.44
C THR A 2 11.17 2.86 -22.39
N PRO A 3 11.42 4.18 -22.43
CA PRO A 3 12.19 4.83 -21.37
C PRO A 3 11.59 4.45 -20.02
N ASP A 4 12.45 4.12 -19.05
CA ASP A 4 12.02 3.71 -17.71
C ASP A 4 11.09 4.79 -17.14
N LEU A 5 9.79 4.48 -17.15
CA LEU A 5 8.75 5.34 -16.61
C LEU A 5 8.98 5.42 -15.10
N THR A 6 9.68 6.48 -14.68
CA THR A 6 9.99 6.68 -13.28
C THR A 6 8.73 7.12 -12.56
N ILE A 7 8.22 6.26 -11.67
CA ILE A 7 7.09 6.60 -10.78
C ILE A 7 7.64 7.39 -9.58
N ASP A 8 7.46 8.70 -9.64
CA ASP A 8 7.96 9.67 -8.67
C ASP A 8 6.92 10.01 -7.58
N ARG A 9 5.68 9.56 -7.74
CA ARG A 9 4.56 9.83 -6.82
C ARG A 9 3.71 8.58 -6.55
N PRO A 10 3.12 8.47 -5.35
CA PRO A 10 2.24 7.35 -5.02
C PRO A 10 0.94 7.41 -5.82
N ALA A 11 0.39 6.25 -6.17
CA ALA A 11 -0.90 6.15 -6.88
C ALA A 11 -2.07 6.73 -6.07
N LEU A 12 -2.01 6.54 -4.76
CA LEU A 12 -3.01 7.00 -3.80
C LEU A 12 -2.31 7.56 -2.57
N LYS A 13 -2.96 8.57 -1.96
CA LYS A 13 -2.65 8.91 -0.57
C LYS A 13 -3.26 7.84 0.33
N TYR A 14 -2.40 7.07 0.99
CA TYR A 14 -2.79 5.84 1.65
C TYR A 14 -2.11 5.70 3.01
N ASN A 15 -2.87 5.24 4.01
CA ASN A 15 -2.33 4.97 5.33
C ASN A 15 -1.41 3.75 5.29
N GLY A 16 -0.23 3.85 5.91
CA GLY A 16 0.77 2.77 5.87
C GLY A 16 1.54 2.66 4.54
N GLY A 17 1.27 3.52 3.56
CA GLY A 17 1.91 3.47 2.26
C GLY A 17 3.44 3.55 2.33
N LYS A 18 4.13 2.57 1.75
CA LYS A 18 5.59 2.44 1.78
C LYS A 18 6.31 3.27 0.71
N PHE A 19 5.66 4.26 0.11
CA PHE A 19 6.25 5.02 -1.00
C PHE A 19 7.63 5.60 -0.65
N ARG A 20 7.81 6.19 0.54
CA ARG A 20 9.13 6.72 0.95
C ARG A 20 10.17 5.64 1.23
N LEU A 21 9.73 4.45 1.64
CA LEU A 21 10.60 3.32 2.02
C LEU A 21 10.84 2.33 0.89
N ARG A 22 10.13 2.46 -0.24
CA ARG A 22 10.12 1.48 -1.33
C ARG A 22 11.51 1.08 -1.80
N LYS A 23 12.45 2.03 -1.95
CA LYS A 23 13.82 1.76 -2.38
C LYS A 23 14.56 0.86 -1.38
N TRP A 24 14.52 1.23 -0.09
CA TRP A 24 15.09 0.44 0.98
C TRP A 24 14.47 -0.96 1.07
N VAL A 25 13.14 -1.09 0.92
CA VAL A 25 12.49 -2.40 0.87
C VAL A 25 12.99 -3.24 -0.31
N ILE A 26 13.12 -2.65 -1.50
CA ILE A 26 13.55 -3.34 -2.73
C ILE A 26 15.03 -3.74 -2.68
N GLU A 27 15.89 -2.98 -1.99
CA GLU A 27 17.30 -3.38 -1.74
C GLU A 27 17.40 -4.71 -1.01
N HIS A 28 16.33 -5.10 -0.31
CA HIS A 28 16.18 -6.38 0.35
C HIS A 28 15.37 -7.40 -0.48
N PHE A 29 15.24 -7.26 -1.79
CA PHE A 29 14.59 -8.29 -2.60
C PHE A 29 15.62 -9.26 -3.20
N PRO A 30 15.49 -10.59 -2.99
CA PRO A 30 16.28 -11.56 -3.74
C PRO A 30 15.88 -11.53 -5.22
N LYS A 31 16.69 -12.13 -6.10
CA LYS A 31 16.28 -12.38 -7.48
C LYS A 31 15.07 -13.32 -7.49
N HIS A 32 14.07 -13.02 -8.31
CA HIS A 32 12.82 -13.79 -8.37
C HIS A 32 12.21 -13.71 -9.77
N ILE A 33 11.38 -14.70 -10.11
CA ILE A 33 10.64 -14.77 -11.38
C ILE A 33 9.21 -14.30 -11.17
N THR A 34 8.61 -14.73 -10.05
CA THR A 34 7.25 -14.41 -9.65
C THR A 34 7.30 -13.45 -8.47
N TYR A 35 6.52 -12.37 -8.53
CA TYR A 35 6.34 -11.43 -7.43
C TYR A 35 4.88 -11.40 -7.00
N VAL A 36 4.62 -11.53 -5.70
CA VAL A 36 3.28 -11.48 -5.12
C VAL A 36 3.27 -10.42 -4.02
N GLU A 37 2.48 -9.37 -4.17
CA GLU A 37 2.23 -8.39 -3.10
C GLU A 37 0.86 -8.72 -2.46
N THR A 38 0.88 -9.29 -1.26
CA THR A 38 -0.32 -9.92 -0.65
C THR A 38 -1.32 -8.91 -0.10
N CYS A 39 -0.85 -7.69 0.18
CA CYS A 39 -1.64 -6.55 0.67
C CYS A 39 -1.17 -5.29 -0.06
N LEU A 40 -1.65 -5.09 -1.28
CA LEU A 40 -1.15 -4.07 -2.21
C LEU A 40 -1.22 -2.63 -1.66
N GLY A 41 -2.36 -2.25 -1.05
CA GLY A 41 -2.63 -0.87 -0.70
C GLY A 41 -2.41 0.09 -1.88
N ALA A 42 -1.51 1.06 -1.73
CA ALA A 42 -1.16 2.00 -2.81
C ALA A 42 -0.16 1.45 -3.86
N GLY A 43 0.22 0.16 -3.78
CA GLY A 43 1.13 -0.50 -4.72
C GLY A 43 2.54 0.07 -4.74
N SER A 44 2.99 0.68 -3.64
CA SER A 44 4.21 1.48 -3.61
C SER A 44 5.48 0.69 -3.96
N VAL A 45 5.52 -0.60 -3.60
CA VAL A 45 6.68 -1.45 -3.82
C VAL A 45 6.61 -2.11 -5.19
N LEU A 46 5.49 -2.76 -5.55
CA LEU A 46 5.26 -3.29 -6.90
C LEU A 46 5.55 -2.27 -7.99
N LEU A 47 5.05 -1.04 -7.86
CA LEU A 47 5.22 0.00 -8.87
C LEU A 47 6.68 0.45 -9.03
N ALA A 48 7.51 0.33 -7.99
CA ALA A 48 8.89 0.82 -7.99
C ALA A 48 9.94 -0.26 -8.23
N LYS A 49 9.63 -1.54 -7.98
CA LYS A 49 10.57 -2.63 -8.28
C LYS A 49 10.75 -2.81 -9.80
N PRO A 50 11.92 -3.29 -10.24
CA PRO A 50 12.08 -3.83 -11.58
C PRO A 50 11.00 -4.86 -11.88
N ARG A 51 10.51 -4.90 -13.12
CA ARG A 51 9.40 -5.77 -13.50
C ARG A 51 9.80 -7.25 -13.43
N SER A 52 8.96 -8.08 -12.81
CA SER A 52 9.12 -9.55 -12.83
C SER A 52 8.37 -10.17 -14.00
N SER A 53 8.73 -11.39 -14.37
CA SER A 53 8.05 -12.13 -15.46
C SER A 53 6.57 -12.38 -15.13
N PHE A 54 6.26 -12.60 -13.86
CA PHE A 54 4.89 -12.74 -13.37
C PHE A 54 4.72 -11.89 -12.10
N GLU A 55 3.68 -11.06 -12.07
CA GLU A 55 3.39 -10.15 -10.95
C GLU A 55 1.93 -10.28 -10.54
N VAL A 56 1.69 -10.48 -9.25
CA VAL A 56 0.37 -10.56 -8.62
C VAL A 56 0.23 -9.43 -7.61
N ALA A 57 -0.86 -8.70 -7.73
CA ALA A 57 -1.29 -7.65 -6.84
C ALA A 57 -2.57 -8.09 -6.13
N ASN A 58 -2.44 -8.50 -4.86
CA ASN A 58 -3.56 -8.95 -4.06
C ASN A 58 -3.96 -7.89 -3.03
N ASP A 59 -5.25 -7.57 -2.94
CA ASP A 59 -5.80 -6.79 -1.84
C ASP A 59 -7.27 -7.13 -1.65
N VAL A 60 -7.68 -7.42 -0.42
CA VAL A 60 -9.09 -7.71 -0.10
C VAL A 60 -10.00 -6.49 -0.25
N ASP A 61 -9.44 -5.27 -0.26
CA ASP A 61 -10.22 -4.05 -0.43
C ASP A 61 -10.63 -3.88 -1.90
N ILE A 62 -11.92 -4.08 -2.16
CA ILE A 62 -12.51 -3.89 -3.49
C ILE A 62 -12.26 -2.49 -4.07
N ASN A 63 -12.03 -1.47 -3.23
CA ASN A 63 -11.68 -0.14 -3.71
C ASN A 63 -10.28 -0.11 -4.34
N ILE A 64 -9.33 -0.84 -3.76
CA ILE A 64 -7.97 -1.01 -4.29
C ILE A 64 -8.02 -1.82 -5.58
N GLN A 65 -8.72 -2.95 -5.57
CA GLN A 65 -8.93 -3.78 -6.75
C GLN A 65 -9.54 -2.96 -7.90
N SER A 66 -10.63 -2.24 -7.64
CA SER A 66 -11.31 -1.40 -8.63
C SER A 66 -10.37 -0.33 -9.18
N PHE A 67 -9.65 0.37 -8.30
CA PHE A 67 -8.76 1.44 -8.72
C PHE A 67 -7.67 0.94 -9.69
N PHE A 68 -6.96 -0.13 -9.34
CA PHE A 68 -5.89 -0.65 -10.20
C PHE A 68 -6.42 -1.33 -11.46
N GLN A 69 -7.56 -2.01 -11.42
CA GLN A 69 -8.19 -2.58 -12.63
C GLN A 69 -8.58 -1.48 -13.63
N ILE A 70 -9.14 -0.38 -13.15
CA ILE A 70 -9.48 0.78 -14.00
C ILE A 70 -8.22 1.41 -14.61
N LEU A 71 -7.11 1.46 -13.87
CA LEU A 71 -5.85 1.96 -14.41
C LEU A 71 -5.23 1.05 -15.48
N GLN A 72 -5.50 -0.26 -15.47
CA GLN A 72 -5.02 -1.21 -16.50
C GLN A 72 -5.76 -1.06 -17.84
N ASP A 73 -7.03 -0.68 -17.81
CA ASP A 73 -7.80 -0.40 -19.02
C ASP A 73 -7.48 1.01 -19.53
N ARG A 74 -6.86 1.13 -20.70
CA ARG A 74 -6.45 2.42 -21.26
C ARG A 74 -7.61 3.41 -21.41
N LYS A 75 -8.80 2.97 -21.83
CA LYS A 75 -9.94 3.87 -22.01
C LYS A 75 -10.48 4.34 -20.66
N GLN A 76 -10.65 3.41 -19.72
CA GLN A 76 -11.16 3.75 -18.40
C GLN A 76 -10.15 4.56 -17.56
N CYS A 77 -8.86 4.30 -17.70
CA CYS A 77 -7.78 5.07 -17.10
C CYS A 77 -7.80 6.53 -17.56
N MET A 78 -7.92 6.77 -18.87
CA MET A 78 -8.03 8.12 -19.43
C MET A 78 -9.29 8.83 -18.93
N GLU A 79 -10.42 8.11 -18.84
CA GLU A 79 -11.66 8.68 -18.32
C GLU A 79 -11.56 8.98 -16.81
N LEU A 80 -10.93 8.10 -16.02
CA LEU A 80 -10.68 8.35 -14.60
C LEU A 80 -9.82 9.61 -14.41
N ILE A 81 -8.73 9.74 -15.17
CA ILE A 81 -7.86 10.92 -15.16
C ILE A 81 -8.66 12.17 -15.51
N ARG A 82 -9.51 12.12 -16.55
CA ARG A 82 -10.39 13.23 -16.94
C ARG A 82 -11.34 13.61 -15.80
N LEU A 83 -12.03 12.64 -15.20
CA LEU A 83 -12.94 12.87 -14.08
C LEU A 83 -12.23 13.58 -12.93
N ILE A 84 -11.08 13.05 -12.48
CA ILE A 84 -10.31 13.62 -11.37
C ILE A 84 -9.83 15.04 -11.71
N GLN A 85 -9.27 15.25 -12.90
CA GLN A 85 -8.72 16.53 -13.33
C GLN A 85 -9.74 17.68 -13.27
N TRP A 86 -11.00 17.39 -13.58
CA TRP A 86 -12.09 18.36 -13.62
C TRP A 86 -12.97 18.35 -12.38
N SER A 87 -12.61 17.59 -11.35
CA SER A 87 -13.38 17.51 -10.11
C SER A 87 -13.05 18.64 -9.16
N PRO A 88 -14.06 19.30 -8.55
CA PRO A 88 -13.80 20.33 -7.56
C PRO A 88 -13.23 19.70 -6.28
N TYR A 89 -12.17 20.32 -5.75
CA TYR A 89 -11.63 19.95 -4.43
C TYR A 89 -12.52 20.55 -3.33
N HIS A 90 -13.58 19.83 -2.96
CA HIS A 90 -14.67 20.37 -2.16
C HIS A 90 -15.21 19.35 -1.15
N GLU A 91 -15.58 19.81 0.04
CA GLU A 91 -16.08 18.97 1.13
C GLU A 91 -17.32 18.14 0.75
N TYR A 92 -18.26 18.75 0.01
CA TYR A 92 -19.41 18.03 -0.55
C TYR A 92 -19.02 16.82 -1.42
N VAL A 93 -17.95 16.92 -2.22
CA VAL A 93 -17.47 15.79 -3.04
C VAL A 93 -16.97 14.66 -2.14
N LEU A 94 -16.21 14.99 -1.09
CA LEU A 94 -15.76 14.01 -0.10
C LEU A 94 -16.94 13.33 0.61
N LYS A 95 -17.91 14.11 1.07
CA LYS A 95 -19.10 13.58 1.76
C LYS A 95 -19.86 12.61 0.88
N ASN A 96 -20.18 13.01 -0.36
CA ASN A 96 -20.86 12.15 -1.32
C ASN A 96 -20.06 10.90 -1.64
N ALA A 97 -18.75 11.03 -1.90
CA ALA A 97 -17.89 9.89 -2.21
C ALA A 97 -17.88 8.86 -1.07
N THR A 98 -17.79 9.33 0.17
CA THR A 98 -17.82 8.47 1.36
C THR A 98 -19.15 7.73 1.48
N THR A 99 -20.27 8.44 1.37
CA THR A 99 -21.62 7.85 1.42
C THR A 99 -21.84 6.83 0.30
N GLU A 100 -21.45 7.17 -0.93
CA GLU A 100 -21.62 6.30 -2.10
C GLU A 100 -20.74 5.04 -2.04
N LEU A 101 -19.55 5.09 -1.43
CA LEU A 101 -18.69 3.92 -1.27
C LEU A 101 -19.22 2.96 -0.20
N LEU A 102 -19.77 3.50 0.89
CA LEU A 102 -20.40 2.74 1.98
C LEU A 102 -21.66 2.00 1.53
N SER A 103 -22.31 2.44 0.45
CA SER A 103 -23.49 1.77 -0.10
C SER A 103 -23.17 0.48 -0.90
N GLY A 104 -21.92 0.02 -0.92
CA GLY A 104 -21.57 -1.32 -1.44
C GLY A 104 -21.56 -1.45 -2.97
N ARG A 105 -21.26 -0.39 -3.73
CA ARG A 105 -21.21 -0.44 -5.21
C ARG A 105 -20.29 -1.55 -5.77
N PRO A 106 -20.62 -2.15 -6.92
CA PRO A 106 -19.70 -3.06 -7.60
C PRO A 106 -18.45 -2.33 -8.11
N ASN A 107 -17.48 -3.13 -8.53
CA ASN A 107 -16.26 -2.64 -9.17
C ASN A 107 -16.60 -1.87 -10.47
N THR A 108 -16.33 -0.57 -10.46
CA THR A 108 -16.68 0.36 -11.53
C THR A 108 -15.69 1.52 -11.56
N LEU A 109 -15.60 2.19 -12.72
CA LEU A 109 -14.92 3.48 -12.88
C LEU A 109 -15.37 4.50 -11.82
N ARG A 110 -16.69 4.55 -11.53
CA ARG A 110 -17.24 5.43 -10.50
C ARG A 110 -16.65 5.09 -9.12
N ARG A 111 -16.56 3.81 -8.76
CA ARG A 111 -15.96 3.38 -7.49
C ARG A 111 -14.50 3.83 -7.37
N ALA A 112 -13.70 3.63 -8.42
CA ALA A 112 -12.30 4.07 -8.46
C ALA A 112 -12.17 5.59 -8.29
N TYR A 113 -13.00 6.36 -9.00
CA TYR A 113 -13.06 7.82 -8.87
C TYR A 113 -13.41 8.28 -7.45
N LEU A 114 -14.48 7.74 -6.87
CA LEU A 114 -14.91 8.09 -5.52
C LEU A 114 -13.84 7.77 -4.48
N PHE A 115 -13.18 6.61 -4.62
CA PHE A 115 -12.12 6.22 -3.71
C PHE A 115 -10.89 7.12 -3.82
N TYR A 116 -10.50 7.52 -5.03
CA TYR A 116 -9.45 8.52 -5.24
C TYR A 116 -9.80 9.85 -4.54
N CYS A 117 -11.05 10.32 -4.68
CA CYS A 117 -11.52 11.51 -3.97
C CYS A 117 -11.38 11.36 -2.45
N VAL A 118 -11.80 10.23 -1.87
CA VAL A 118 -11.61 9.97 -0.44
C VAL A 118 -10.14 10.02 -0.05
N CYS A 119 -9.28 9.25 -0.72
CA CYS A 119 -7.85 9.17 -0.40
C CYS A 119 -7.18 10.55 -0.32
N TRP A 120 -7.51 11.45 -1.25
CA TRP A 120 -6.84 12.74 -1.37
C TRP A 120 -7.54 13.89 -0.61
N MET A 121 -8.86 13.88 -0.53
CA MET A 121 -9.64 14.95 0.13
C MET A 121 -9.83 14.70 1.64
N SER A 122 -9.71 13.47 2.11
CA SER A 122 -9.85 13.11 3.52
C SER A 122 -8.58 13.43 4.32
N MET A 123 -8.74 13.92 5.55
CA MET A 123 -7.66 13.96 6.55
C MET A 123 -7.19 12.54 6.94
N ARG A 124 -8.07 11.54 6.83
CA ARG A 124 -7.85 10.12 7.19
C ARG A 124 -7.43 9.25 6.01
N ALA A 125 -7.12 9.85 4.86
CA ALA A 125 -6.76 9.14 3.63
C ALA A 125 -7.82 8.11 3.22
N ASN A 126 -7.45 6.83 3.09
CA ASN A 126 -8.31 5.76 2.56
C ASN A 126 -9.38 5.23 3.54
N ASP A 127 -9.47 5.74 4.77
CA ASP A 127 -10.40 5.20 5.77
C ASP A 127 -11.85 5.69 5.57
N ILE A 128 -12.70 4.81 5.03
CA ILE A 128 -14.13 5.10 4.75
C ILE A 128 -15.09 4.72 5.90
N ARG A 129 -14.61 4.15 7.02
CA ARG A 129 -15.49 3.49 8.02
C ARG A 129 -16.34 4.40 8.90
N SER A 130 -16.18 5.72 8.82
CA SER A 130 -16.97 6.65 9.63
C SER A 130 -17.69 7.65 8.75
N SER A 131 -18.97 7.90 9.03
CA SER A 131 -19.79 8.90 8.36
C SER A 131 -19.25 10.34 8.48
N ASN A 132 -18.46 10.62 9.53
CA ASN A 132 -17.81 11.91 9.73
C ASN A 132 -16.33 11.82 9.34
N ILE A 133 -16.03 12.13 8.08
CA ILE A 133 -14.66 12.27 7.57
C ILE A 133 -14.33 13.75 7.46
N ASP A 134 -13.28 14.18 8.15
CA ASP A 134 -12.82 15.57 8.08
C ASP A 134 -12.20 15.88 6.72
N PHE A 135 -12.65 16.97 6.11
CA PHE A 135 -12.10 17.47 4.85
C PHE A 135 -10.72 18.10 5.06
N ARG A 136 -9.78 17.75 4.18
CA ARG A 136 -8.41 18.27 4.18
C ARG A 136 -8.36 19.64 3.52
N ASN A 137 -8.86 20.64 4.23
CA ASN A 137 -8.91 22.04 3.79
C ASN A 137 -7.61 22.82 4.03
N ARG A 138 -6.69 22.31 4.86
CA ARG A 138 -5.40 22.96 5.15
C ARG A 138 -4.22 22.11 4.72
N GLY A 139 -3.23 22.80 4.19
CA GLY A 139 -1.88 22.28 3.98
C GLY A 139 -0.85 23.23 4.58
N ASN A 140 0.39 23.23 4.08
CA ASN A 140 1.42 24.15 4.55
C ASN A 140 1.17 25.53 3.93
N LEU A 141 0.55 26.42 4.72
CA LEU A 141 0.15 27.76 4.27
C LEU A 141 1.33 28.74 4.16
N ASP A 142 2.47 28.40 4.76
CA ASP A 142 3.72 29.18 4.66
C ASP A 142 4.50 28.92 3.35
N GLY A 143 3.94 28.12 2.44
CA GLY A 143 4.53 27.78 1.15
C GLY A 143 5.67 26.77 1.20
N ARG A 144 6.16 26.40 2.40
CA ARG A 144 7.26 25.45 2.56
C ARG A 144 6.78 24.01 2.33
N GLY A 145 7.54 23.25 1.54
CA GLY A 145 7.27 21.83 1.28
C GLY A 145 6.12 21.52 0.31
N GLY A 146 5.58 22.51 -0.41
CA GLY A 146 4.67 22.30 -1.55
C GLY A 146 3.33 21.62 -1.22
N HIS A 147 2.96 21.59 0.07
CA HIS A 147 1.80 20.85 0.56
C HIS A 147 0.51 21.66 0.39
N ASN A 148 0.05 21.86 -0.85
CA ASN A 148 -1.27 22.41 -1.13
C ASN A 148 -2.22 21.26 -1.55
N PRO A 149 -3.20 20.85 -0.71
CA PRO A 149 -4.02 19.67 -0.98
C PRO A 149 -4.80 19.73 -2.31
N SER A 150 -5.41 20.87 -2.64
CA SER A 150 -6.19 21.00 -3.89
C SER A 150 -5.29 20.94 -5.12
N ARG A 151 -4.12 21.60 -5.08
CA ARG A 151 -3.13 21.51 -6.16
C ARG A 151 -2.55 20.11 -6.32
N LEU A 152 -2.35 19.37 -5.23
CA LEU A 152 -1.85 17.99 -5.28
C LEU A 152 -2.91 17.02 -5.83
N PHE A 153 -4.18 17.20 -5.45
CA PHE A 153 -5.30 16.41 -5.98
C PHE A 153 -5.42 16.51 -7.51
N ALA A 154 -5.28 17.71 -8.05
CA ALA A 154 -5.37 17.96 -9.50
C ALA A 154 -4.17 17.38 -10.31
N GLN A 155 -3.11 16.92 -9.66
CA GLN A 155 -1.92 16.38 -10.33
C GLN A 155 -2.10 14.91 -10.70
N VAL A 156 -2.69 14.65 -11.85
CA VAL A 156 -3.09 13.30 -12.30
C VAL A 156 -2.15 12.65 -13.31
N LYS A 157 -1.14 13.37 -13.83
CA LYS A 157 -0.26 12.89 -14.92
C LYS A 157 0.40 11.54 -14.62
N HIS A 158 0.82 11.33 -13.37
CA HIS A 158 1.45 10.11 -12.90
C HIS A 158 0.55 8.86 -13.02
N LEU A 159 -0.78 9.01 -13.00
CA LEU A 159 -1.72 7.89 -13.07
C LEU A 159 -1.64 7.13 -14.40
N TYR A 160 -1.37 7.83 -15.50
CA TYR A 160 -1.17 7.17 -16.80
C TYR A 160 0.07 6.29 -16.79
N GLN A 161 1.18 6.79 -16.22
CA GLN A 161 2.43 6.04 -16.11
C GLN A 161 2.28 4.82 -15.18
N ILE A 162 1.52 4.99 -14.09
CA ILE A 162 1.15 3.90 -13.19
C ILE A 162 0.32 2.86 -13.93
N GLY A 163 -0.72 3.27 -14.66
CA GLY A 163 -1.53 2.37 -15.48
C GLY A 163 -0.67 1.57 -16.46
N GLU A 164 0.22 2.24 -17.20
CA GLU A 164 1.16 1.60 -18.13
C GLU A 164 2.10 0.59 -17.44
N ARG A 165 2.66 0.93 -16.26
CA ARG A 165 3.49 0.02 -15.46
C ARG A 165 2.70 -1.17 -14.93
N PHE A 166 1.43 -0.97 -14.60
CA PHE A 166 0.57 -1.97 -13.97
C PHE A 166 -0.09 -2.92 -14.99
N ARG A 167 -0.09 -2.59 -16.30
CA ARG A 167 -0.63 -3.49 -17.34
C ARG A 167 0.03 -4.85 -17.27
N GLY A 168 -0.75 -5.93 -17.26
CA GLY A 168 -0.24 -7.31 -17.22
C GLY A 168 0.16 -7.80 -15.83
N VAL A 169 -0.11 -7.01 -14.78
CA VAL A 169 -0.12 -7.48 -13.39
C VAL A 169 -1.46 -8.17 -13.12
N LEU A 170 -1.46 -9.34 -12.52
CA LEU A 170 -2.68 -10.03 -12.14
C LEU A 170 -3.25 -9.41 -10.86
N ILE A 171 -4.54 -9.06 -10.86
CA ILE A 171 -5.21 -8.42 -9.71
C ILE A 171 -6.15 -9.41 -9.04
N GLU A 172 -5.98 -9.62 -7.74
CA GLU A 172 -6.80 -10.53 -6.95
C GLU A 172 -7.32 -9.87 -5.65
N GLY A 173 -8.37 -10.48 -5.11
CA GLY A 173 -9.00 -10.08 -3.85
C GLY A 173 -9.12 -11.24 -2.86
N ARG A 174 -8.09 -12.08 -2.79
CA ARG A 174 -8.05 -13.28 -1.95
C ARG A 174 -7.55 -12.96 -0.53
N ASP A 175 -7.81 -13.88 0.40
CA ASP A 175 -7.13 -13.86 1.69
C ASP A 175 -5.60 -13.93 1.48
N ALA A 176 -4.85 -13.22 2.32
CA ALA A 176 -3.41 -13.14 2.18
C ALA A 176 -2.73 -14.52 2.30
N GLU A 177 -3.22 -15.40 3.19
CA GLU A 177 -2.71 -16.77 3.29
C GLU A 177 -2.99 -17.57 2.01
N GLU A 178 -4.21 -17.46 1.47
CA GLU A 178 -4.58 -18.13 0.22
C GLU A 178 -3.68 -17.68 -0.94
N SER A 179 -3.41 -16.37 -1.03
CA SER A 179 -2.51 -15.80 -2.04
C SER A 179 -1.09 -16.37 -1.92
N ILE A 180 -0.53 -16.42 -0.70
CA ILE A 180 0.80 -17.00 -0.44
C ILE A 180 0.87 -18.46 -0.88
N ARG A 181 -0.15 -19.27 -0.54
CA ARG A 181 -0.18 -20.70 -0.87
C ARG A 181 -0.37 -20.96 -2.37
N THR A 182 -1.16 -20.14 -3.05
CA THR A 182 -1.49 -20.31 -4.47
C THR A 182 -0.26 -20.21 -5.37
N TYR A 183 0.66 -19.29 -5.06
CA TYR A 183 1.84 -19.01 -5.89
C TYR A 183 3.15 -19.57 -5.29
N GLU A 184 3.05 -20.55 -4.40
CA GLU A 184 4.21 -21.10 -3.69
C GLU A 184 5.17 -21.81 -4.66
N THR A 185 6.32 -21.19 -4.90
CA THR A 185 7.45 -21.79 -5.59
C THR A 185 8.75 -21.23 -5.03
N PRO A 186 9.90 -21.93 -5.13
CA PRO A 186 11.19 -21.39 -4.69
C PRO A 186 11.66 -20.14 -5.47
N GLN A 187 11.03 -19.81 -6.61
CA GLN A 187 11.31 -18.61 -7.42
C GLN A 187 10.28 -17.49 -7.22
N THR A 188 9.32 -17.68 -6.32
CA THR A 188 8.34 -16.67 -5.91
C THR A 188 8.89 -15.84 -4.76
N LEU A 189 8.80 -14.52 -4.89
CA LEU A 189 8.95 -13.57 -3.80
C LEU A 189 7.58 -13.04 -3.36
N ASN A 190 7.19 -13.34 -2.13
CA ASN A 190 6.06 -12.69 -1.46
C ASN A 190 6.54 -11.43 -0.74
N TYR A 191 5.94 -10.29 -1.04
CA TYR A 191 6.05 -9.10 -0.22
C TYR A 191 4.75 -8.89 0.56
N ILE A 192 4.87 -8.87 1.89
CA ILE A 192 3.74 -8.89 2.81
C ILE A 192 3.80 -7.64 3.69
N ASP A 193 2.91 -6.68 3.45
CA ASP A 193 2.79 -5.45 4.23
C ASP A 193 1.45 -5.41 4.98
N LEU A 194 1.35 -6.22 6.04
CA LEU A 194 0.10 -6.36 6.79
C LEU A 194 -0.29 -5.05 7.49
N PRO A 195 -1.60 -4.78 7.63
CA PRO A 195 -2.13 -3.82 8.61
C PRO A 195 -1.40 -3.90 9.95
N TYR A 196 -0.82 -2.81 10.45
CA TYR A 196 -0.15 -2.81 11.77
C TYR A 196 -1.09 -3.23 12.91
N ILE A 197 -0.61 -4.12 13.81
CA ILE A 197 -1.29 -4.56 15.03
C ILE A 197 -1.72 -3.33 15.85
N GLU A 198 -2.92 -3.35 16.44
CA GLU A 198 -3.51 -2.17 17.07
C GLU A 198 -2.65 -1.56 18.20
N GLU A 199 -1.94 -2.40 18.94
CA GLU A 199 -1.09 -2.01 20.08
C GLU A 199 0.19 -1.30 19.62
N THR A 200 0.66 -1.60 18.42
CA THR A 200 1.89 -1.01 17.84
C THR A 200 1.66 0.37 17.22
N ARG A 201 0.39 0.82 17.15
CA ARG A 201 0.00 2.06 16.48
C ARG A 201 -0.71 3.04 17.41
N LYS A 202 -0.49 4.33 17.17
CA LYS A 202 -1.17 5.41 17.91
C LYS A 202 -2.65 5.55 17.57
N SER A 203 -3.06 5.20 16.35
CA SER A 203 -4.46 5.29 15.89
C SER A 203 -5.09 3.91 15.85
N LYS A 204 -6.09 3.64 16.70
CA LYS A 204 -6.79 2.35 16.79
C LYS A 204 -7.70 2.04 15.59
N LYS A 205 -7.85 2.96 14.62
CA LYS A 205 -8.79 2.81 13.48
C LYS A 205 -8.13 3.21 12.16
N LEU A 206 -7.12 2.48 11.67
CA LEU A 206 -6.42 2.84 10.41
C LEU A 206 -6.79 1.98 9.18
N TYR A 207 -7.05 0.69 9.35
CA TYR A 207 -7.27 -0.27 8.24
C TYR A 207 -8.68 -0.86 8.24
N ILE A 208 -9.26 -1.04 7.05
CA ILE A 208 -10.69 -1.38 6.88
C ILE A 208 -11.00 -2.84 7.21
N HIS A 209 -10.13 -3.78 6.88
CA HIS A 209 -10.38 -5.24 6.95
C HIS A 209 -9.86 -5.92 8.23
N GLU A 210 -10.34 -7.15 8.47
CA GLU A 210 -10.31 -7.96 9.71
C GLU A 210 -8.94 -8.42 10.22
N PHE A 211 -7.82 -7.97 9.65
CA PHE A 211 -6.46 -8.34 10.08
C PHE A 211 -6.00 -7.67 11.38
N LYS A 212 -6.92 -7.11 12.18
CA LYS A 212 -6.57 -6.34 13.38
C LYS A 212 -6.22 -7.22 14.58
N THR A 213 -6.57 -8.50 14.55
CA THR A 213 -6.39 -9.40 15.69
C THR A 213 -5.05 -10.13 15.58
N VAL A 214 -4.47 -10.43 16.74
CA VAL A 214 -3.19 -11.14 16.85
C VAL A 214 -3.26 -12.49 16.13
N GLU A 215 -4.41 -13.15 16.16
CA GLU A 215 -4.66 -14.45 15.52
C GLU A 215 -4.59 -14.36 13.99
N GLY A 216 -5.13 -13.29 13.40
CA GLY A 216 -5.07 -13.06 11.96
C GLY A 216 -3.63 -12.87 11.47
N HIS A 217 -2.83 -12.13 12.24
CA HIS A 217 -1.39 -11.99 12.00
C HIS A 217 -0.67 -13.33 12.13
N GLU A 218 -0.87 -14.03 13.26
CA GLU A 218 -0.22 -15.32 13.53
C GLU A 218 -0.47 -16.33 12.40
N ARG A 219 -1.70 -16.43 11.90
CA ARG A 219 -2.05 -17.31 10.78
C ARG A 219 -1.20 -17.05 9.53
N ILE A 220 -1.08 -15.79 9.12
CA ILE A 220 -0.32 -15.40 7.93
C ILE A 220 1.18 -15.58 8.15
N LEU A 221 1.69 -15.24 9.34
CA LEU A 221 3.10 -15.44 9.68
C LEU A 221 3.49 -16.91 9.63
N ARG A 222 2.64 -17.78 10.19
CA ARG A 222 2.86 -19.24 10.14
C ARG A 222 2.78 -19.76 8.71
N ALA A 223 1.82 -19.31 7.90
CA ALA A 223 1.76 -19.67 6.50
C ALA A 223 3.02 -19.24 5.73
N ALA A 224 3.48 -18.00 5.92
CA ALA A 224 4.68 -17.47 5.27
C ALA A 224 5.96 -18.20 5.72
N ALA A 225 6.03 -18.67 6.96
CA ALA A 225 7.16 -19.43 7.49
C ALA A 225 7.22 -20.88 6.98
N GLN A 226 6.09 -21.47 6.56
CA GLN A 226 5.98 -22.87 6.16
C GLN A 226 6.12 -23.11 4.65
N VAL A 227 6.16 -22.05 3.83
CA VAL A 227 6.31 -22.16 2.37
C VAL A 227 7.76 -22.12 1.94
N ARG A 228 8.11 -22.72 0.78
CA ARG A 228 9.47 -22.66 0.21
C ARG A 228 9.72 -21.38 -0.58
N SER A 229 8.66 -20.63 -0.90
CA SER A 229 8.79 -19.31 -1.51
C SER A 229 9.53 -18.35 -0.60
N MET A 230 10.26 -17.43 -1.23
CA MET A 230 10.92 -16.34 -0.52
C MET A 230 9.90 -15.34 -0.04
N SER A 231 10.13 -14.77 1.14
CA SER A 231 9.20 -13.83 1.74
C SER A 231 9.94 -12.67 2.39
N VAL A 232 9.44 -11.46 2.18
CA VAL A 232 9.83 -10.26 2.92
C VAL A 232 8.60 -9.62 3.53
N ILE A 233 8.60 -9.44 4.84
CA ILE A 233 7.46 -8.92 5.60
C ILE A 233 7.84 -7.58 6.23
N SER A 234 7.05 -6.52 6.00
CA SER A 234 7.20 -5.25 6.72
C SER A 234 6.25 -5.15 7.91
N HIS A 235 6.80 -4.79 9.06
CA HIS A 235 6.02 -4.48 10.26
C HIS A 235 6.78 -3.56 11.23
N TYR A 236 6.09 -3.05 12.26
CA TYR A 236 6.79 -2.59 13.45
C TYR A 236 7.33 -3.79 14.23
N ILE A 237 8.41 -3.57 14.99
CA ILE A 237 8.94 -4.60 15.88
C ILE A 237 7.82 -5.01 16.84
N HIS A 238 7.53 -6.31 16.88
CA HIS A 238 6.46 -6.87 17.69
C HIS A 238 6.84 -8.27 18.20
N PRO A 239 6.61 -8.60 19.49
CA PRO A 239 7.00 -9.90 20.06
C PRO A 239 6.49 -11.11 19.28
N LEU A 240 5.25 -11.05 18.75
CA LEU A 240 4.70 -12.13 17.90
C LEU A 240 5.57 -12.40 16.66
N TYR A 241 6.04 -11.33 16.01
CA TYR A 241 6.83 -11.43 14.79
C TYR A 241 8.24 -11.93 15.10
N GLU A 242 8.87 -11.42 16.16
CA GLU A 242 10.19 -11.92 16.60
C GLU A 242 10.12 -13.41 16.93
N ARG A 243 9.14 -13.83 17.73
CA ARG A 243 8.95 -15.23 18.11
C ARG A 243 8.75 -16.12 16.89
N ILE A 244 7.75 -15.83 16.05
CA ILE A 244 7.39 -16.72 14.95
C ILE A 244 8.45 -16.69 13.84
N LEU A 245 8.91 -15.51 13.43
CA LEU A 245 9.80 -15.43 12.26
C LEU A 245 11.26 -15.66 12.65
N CYS A 246 11.76 -14.96 13.67
CA CYS A 246 13.19 -14.99 14.01
C CYS A 246 13.52 -16.21 14.87
N GLU A 247 12.85 -16.39 16.02
CA GLU A 247 13.20 -17.41 17.02
C GLU A 247 12.81 -18.82 16.55
N GLU A 248 11.58 -19.01 16.07
CA GLU A 248 11.07 -20.32 15.63
C GLU A 248 11.56 -20.73 14.23
N ASN A 249 11.83 -19.77 13.34
CA ASN A 249 12.04 -20.06 11.91
C ASN A 249 13.33 -19.46 11.31
N GLY A 250 14.17 -18.80 12.11
CA GLY A 250 15.49 -18.33 11.69
C GLY A 250 15.48 -17.20 10.64
N TRP A 251 14.41 -16.42 10.57
CA TRP A 251 14.36 -15.25 9.69
C TRP A 251 15.28 -14.13 10.20
N GLU A 252 15.83 -13.35 9.28
CA GLU A 252 16.63 -12.16 9.61
C GLU A 252 15.75 -10.92 9.70
N ARG A 253 16.03 -10.05 10.68
CA ARG A 253 15.40 -8.75 10.82
C ARG A 253 16.38 -7.62 10.52
N VAL A 254 15.99 -6.72 9.62
CA VAL A 254 16.66 -5.44 9.37
C VAL A 254 15.74 -4.28 9.70
N THR A 255 16.28 -3.13 10.09
CA THR A 255 15.47 -1.96 10.50
C THR A 255 15.93 -0.67 9.83
N THR A 256 15.00 0.27 9.74
CA THR A 256 15.30 1.64 9.33
C THR A 256 14.45 2.64 10.11
N LYS A 257 14.93 3.87 10.22
CA LYS A 257 14.19 4.97 10.82
C LYS A 257 13.35 5.67 9.75
N THR A 258 12.09 5.93 10.07
CA THR A 258 11.17 6.68 9.22
C THR A 258 10.47 7.79 10.00
N LEU A 259 10.15 8.88 9.32
CA LEU A 259 9.38 9.97 9.91
C LEU A 259 7.89 9.63 9.88
N ALA A 260 7.26 9.64 11.05
CA ALA A 260 5.81 9.64 11.14
C ALA A 260 5.27 11.04 10.83
N ASN A 261 4.30 11.14 9.92
CA ASN A 261 3.53 12.38 9.79
C ASN A 261 2.60 12.47 11.01
N CYS A 262 2.96 13.26 12.03
CA CYS A 262 2.04 13.66 13.08
C CYS A 262 1.44 15.02 12.70
N MET A 263 0.11 15.08 12.52
CA MET A 263 -0.62 16.34 12.45
C MET A 263 -1.50 16.42 13.69
N VAL A 264 -1.14 17.30 14.62
CA VAL A 264 -2.06 17.85 15.63
C VAL A 264 -2.04 19.35 15.44
N ALA A 265 -3.20 19.99 15.44
CA ALA A 265 -3.31 21.43 15.22
C ALA A 265 -2.50 22.20 16.27
N GLY A 266 -1.59 23.07 15.79
CA GLY A 266 -1.02 24.16 16.60
C GLY A 266 0.17 23.84 17.50
N VAL A 267 0.77 22.64 17.44
CA VAL A 267 1.99 22.33 18.20
C VAL A 267 3.03 21.72 17.26
N GLU A 268 4.18 22.38 17.10
CA GLU A 268 5.40 21.74 16.57
C GLU A 268 5.82 20.66 17.56
N ILE A 269 5.37 19.43 17.33
CA ILE A 269 5.95 18.26 17.99
C ILE A 269 7.09 17.80 17.09
N GLU A 270 8.26 17.57 17.68
CA GLU A 270 9.36 16.85 17.04
C GLU A 270 8.80 15.68 16.24
N SER A 271 9.16 15.58 14.97
CA SER A 271 8.76 14.45 14.13
C SER A 271 9.19 13.16 14.82
N LYS A 272 8.23 12.44 15.43
CA LYS A 272 8.55 11.22 16.17
C LYS A 272 9.02 10.17 15.17
N GLU A 273 10.32 9.88 15.21
CA GLU A 273 10.93 8.77 14.50
C GLU A 273 10.18 7.48 14.84
N ARG A 274 9.88 6.68 13.82
CA ARG A 274 9.41 5.30 13.97
C ARG A 274 10.48 4.38 13.40
N THR A 275 10.65 3.23 14.03
CA THR A 275 11.50 2.17 13.50
C THR A 275 10.63 1.19 12.72
N GLU A 276 10.84 1.11 11.41
CA GLU A 276 10.25 0.06 10.58
C GLU A 276 11.19 -1.14 10.56
N ALA A 277 10.63 -2.34 10.57
CA ALA A 277 11.37 -3.59 10.44
C ALA A 277 10.96 -4.33 9.15
N LEU A 278 11.95 -4.96 8.53
CA LEU A 278 11.73 -6.01 7.53
C LEU A 278 12.21 -7.32 8.09
N TYR A 279 11.36 -8.34 7.97
CA TYR A 279 11.68 -9.74 8.27
C TYR A 279 11.88 -10.47 6.95
N ILE A 280 13.02 -11.12 6.79
CA ILE A 280 13.49 -11.71 5.54
C ILE A 280 13.64 -13.20 5.75
N SER A 281 12.97 -14.01 4.92
CA SER A 281 13.02 -15.47 5.06
C SER A 281 14.39 -16.05 4.69
N PRO A 282 14.79 -17.21 5.27
CA PRO A 282 16.08 -17.84 4.98
C PRO A 282 16.36 -18.06 3.49
N GLY A 283 15.33 -18.42 2.72
CA GLY A 283 15.43 -18.58 1.26
C GLY A 283 15.76 -17.27 0.54
N ALA A 284 15.24 -16.13 1.03
CA ALA A 284 15.55 -14.82 0.48
C ALA A 284 16.97 -14.37 0.80
N ILE A 285 17.50 -14.72 1.97
CA ILE A 285 18.88 -14.39 2.39
C ILE A 285 19.88 -15.15 1.53
N THR A 286 19.71 -16.47 1.42
CA THR A 286 20.62 -17.36 0.68
C THR A 286 20.75 -16.96 -0.79
N GLN A 287 19.65 -16.54 -1.42
CA GLN A 287 19.69 -16.09 -2.81
C GLN A 287 20.33 -14.71 -3.01
N ARG A 288 20.45 -13.89 -1.95
CA ARG A 288 21.24 -12.66 -2.02
C ARG A 288 22.73 -12.90 -1.88
N SER A 289 23.15 -13.90 -1.07
CA SER A 289 24.58 -14.18 -0.83
C SER A 289 25.27 -14.98 -1.94
N LEU A 290 24.52 -15.50 -2.91
CA LEU A 290 25.07 -16.15 -4.11
C LEU A 290 25.59 -15.16 -5.17
N PHE A 291 25.71 -13.88 -4.82
CA PHE A 291 26.17 -12.79 -5.68
C PHE A 291 27.19 -11.91 -4.96
#